data_AF-A0A6A0A8I2-F1
#
_entry.id   AF-A0A6A0A8I2-F1
#
_cell.length_a   1.000
_cell.length_b   1.000
_cell.length_c   1.000
_cell.angle_alpha   90.00
_cell.angle_beta   90.00
_cell.angle_gamma   90.00
#
_symmetry.space_group_name_H-M   'P 1'
#
loop_
_entity.id
_entity.type
_entity.pdbx_description
1 polymer ?
#
loop_
_entity_poly.entity_id
_entity_poly.type
_entity_poly.pdbx_seq_one_letter_code
_entity_poly.pdbx_strand_id
1 'polypeptide(L)'
;MEAMYTTGFQATSLGQAVTEINRMIKWRLSDDPITTATKPEHKDPAFRSQCRTIIFLGFTSNLGSADSMEACVGTLGVGHAVQAMPSLAGWLLQHRMVDAVVATAGGVEEDLIKCLAHTYVGDFHLKGAELRAQGLNRIGNMLVPNSNYCAFEDWMMPILNTMLDEQEQQGTNWTPSKVPATTCKVARCRA
;
A
#
# COMPACT_ATOMS: atom_id res chain seq x y z
N MET A 1 17.92 5.14 -16.33
CA MET A 1 18.26 4.38 -15.11
C MET A 1 19.39 3.38 -15.31
N GLU A 2 19.61 2.82 -16.51
CA GLU A 2 20.69 1.81 -16.73
C GLU A 2 22.09 2.27 -16.30
N ALA A 3 22.43 3.55 -16.50
CA ALA A 3 23.70 4.12 -16.04
C ALA A 3 23.92 4.02 -14.52
N MET A 4 22.87 3.88 -13.71
CA MET A 4 22.97 3.74 -12.26
C MET A 4 23.79 2.50 -11.87
N TYR A 5 23.72 1.42 -12.66
CA TYR A 5 24.46 0.18 -12.41
C TYR A 5 25.98 0.41 -12.39
N THR A 6 26.47 1.33 -13.21
CA THR A 6 27.89 1.66 -13.37
C THR A 6 28.30 2.97 -12.69
N THR A 7 27.41 3.59 -11.89
CA THR A 7 27.69 4.88 -11.23
C THR A 7 28.46 4.71 -9.91
N GLY A 8 28.29 3.60 -9.19
CA GLY A 8 28.89 3.37 -7.87
C GLY A 8 27.97 3.72 -6.69
N PHE A 9 28.35 3.30 -5.48
CA PHE A 9 27.61 3.51 -4.23
C PHE A 9 26.12 3.07 -4.31
N GLN A 10 25.20 3.85 -3.73
CA GLN A 10 23.76 3.53 -3.70
C GLN A 10 23.11 3.52 -5.09
N ALA A 11 23.68 4.23 -6.07
CA ALA A 11 23.18 4.19 -7.43
C ALA A 11 23.32 2.79 -8.03
N THR A 12 24.46 2.13 -7.83
CA THR A 12 24.64 0.73 -8.26
C THR A 12 23.64 -0.20 -7.57
N SER A 13 23.43 -0.02 -6.26
CA SER A 13 22.43 -0.81 -5.52
C SER A 13 21.01 -0.63 -6.07
N LEU A 14 20.62 0.60 -6.45
CA LEU A 14 19.33 0.86 -7.10
C LEU A 14 19.23 0.18 -8.47
N GLY A 15 20.28 0.26 -9.29
CA GLY A 15 20.35 -0.44 -10.57
C GLY A 15 20.17 -1.96 -10.42
N GLN A 16 20.86 -2.56 -9.44
CA GLN A 16 20.74 -3.98 -9.10
C GLN A 16 19.31 -4.33 -8.65
N ALA A 17 18.69 -3.50 -7.81
CA ALA A 17 17.32 -3.71 -7.35
C ALA A 17 16.32 -3.70 -8.51
N VAL A 18 16.46 -2.79 -9.48
CA VAL A 18 15.62 -2.76 -10.69
C VAL A 18 15.78 -4.04 -11.52
N THR A 19 17.00 -4.54 -11.70
CA THR A 19 17.25 -5.81 -12.39
C THR A 19 16.56 -6.98 -11.67
N GLU A 20 16.67 -7.02 -10.34
CA GLU A 20 16.12 -8.09 -9.53
C GLU A 20 14.59 -8.08 -9.50
N ILE A 21 13.95 -6.92 -9.38
CA ILE A 21 12.48 -6.79 -9.47
C ILE A 21 11.99 -7.25 -10.86
N ASN A 22 12.68 -6.86 -11.94
CA ASN A 22 12.35 -7.34 -13.27
C ASN A 22 12.52 -8.86 -13.41
N ARG A 23 13.51 -9.45 -12.73
CA ARG A 23 13.69 -10.90 -12.66
C ARG A 23 12.50 -11.56 -11.95
N MET A 24 12.06 -11.04 -10.79
CA MET A 24 10.89 -11.56 -10.07
C MET A 24 9.61 -11.53 -10.91
N ILE A 25 9.38 -10.45 -11.68
CA ILE A 25 8.19 -10.32 -12.54
C ILE A 25 8.22 -11.35 -13.69
N LYS A 26 9.39 -11.55 -14.30
CA LYS A 26 9.56 -12.39 -15.49
C LYS A 26 9.71 -13.88 -15.17
N TRP A 27 10.32 -14.20 -14.04
CA TRP A 27 10.69 -15.58 -13.70
C TRP A 27 9.48 -16.51 -13.70
N ARG A 28 9.70 -17.70 -14.23
CA ARG A 28 8.81 -18.84 -14.14
C ARG A 28 9.58 -20.05 -13.65
N LEU A 29 8.90 -20.99 -13.01
CA LEU A 29 9.53 -22.25 -12.58
C LEU A 29 10.15 -23.01 -13.78
N SER A 30 9.63 -22.83 -15.00
CA SER A 30 10.21 -23.38 -16.23
C SER A 30 11.63 -22.90 -16.54
N ASP A 31 12.05 -21.76 -15.98
CA ASP A 31 13.39 -21.22 -16.19
C ASP A 31 14.46 -22.00 -15.42
N ASP A 32 14.05 -22.70 -14.35
CA ASP A 32 14.92 -23.57 -13.57
C ASP A 32 15.05 -24.95 -14.21
N PRO A 33 16.23 -25.62 -14.12
CA PRO A 33 16.39 -26.97 -14.64
C PRO A 33 15.65 -28.01 -13.80
N ILE A 34 15.18 -29.08 -14.45
CA ILE A 34 14.68 -30.27 -13.76
C ILE A 34 15.87 -31.08 -13.26
N THR A 35 15.91 -31.34 -11.96
CA THR A 35 16.96 -32.12 -11.30
C THR A 35 16.37 -33.39 -10.67
N THR A 36 17.23 -34.26 -10.15
CA THR A 36 16.82 -35.46 -9.39
C THR A 36 16.03 -35.10 -8.14
N ALA A 37 16.22 -33.91 -7.58
CA ALA A 37 15.49 -33.39 -6.43
C ALA A 37 14.13 -32.74 -6.79
N THR A 38 13.83 -32.54 -8.09
CA THR A 38 12.55 -31.94 -8.49
C THR A 38 11.39 -32.90 -8.18
N LYS A 39 10.44 -32.42 -7.38
CA LYS A 39 9.25 -33.18 -7.00
C LYS A 39 8.45 -33.61 -8.25
N PRO A 40 7.84 -34.81 -8.28
CA PRO A 40 7.10 -35.30 -9.44
C PRO A 40 6.05 -34.33 -9.98
N GLU A 41 5.30 -33.68 -9.09
CA GLU A 41 4.27 -32.68 -9.42
C GLU A 41 4.83 -31.43 -10.11
N HIS A 42 6.12 -31.13 -9.92
CA HIS A 42 6.79 -29.97 -10.52
C HIS A 42 7.54 -30.31 -11.81
N LYS A 43 7.42 -31.55 -12.32
CA LYS A 43 8.06 -31.97 -13.58
C LYS A 43 7.22 -31.66 -14.82
N ASP A 44 5.91 -31.47 -14.68
CA ASP A 44 5.04 -31.14 -15.80
C ASP A 44 5.40 -29.77 -16.42
N PRO A 45 5.78 -29.73 -17.72
CA PRO A 45 6.12 -28.47 -18.38
C PRO A 45 5.00 -27.43 -18.36
N ALA A 46 3.73 -27.86 -18.47
CA ALA A 46 2.59 -26.94 -18.47
C ALA A 46 2.45 -26.23 -17.11
N PHE A 47 2.46 -27.00 -16.02
CA PHE A 47 2.47 -26.45 -14.66
C PHE A 47 3.65 -25.49 -14.42
N ARG A 48 4.87 -25.87 -14.79
CA ARG A 48 6.08 -25.05 -14.57
C ARG A 48 6.02 -23.70 -15.28
N SER A 49 5.47 -23.66 -16.50
CA SER A 49 5.33 -22.42 -17.28
C SER A 49 4.35 -21.41 -16.65
N GLN A 50 3.38 -21.90 -15.87
CA GLN A 50 2.37 -21.09 -15.20
C GLN A 50 2.78 -20.67 -13.78
N CYS A 51 3.70 -21.42 -13.16
CA CYS A 51 4.20 -21.12 -11.82
C CYS A 51 5.12 -19.89 -11.87
N ARG A 52 4.62 -18.77 -11.34
CA ARG A 52 5.34 -17.49 -11.23
C ARG A 52 5.83 -17.24 -9.80
N THR A 53 6.71 -16.26 -9.63
CA THR A 53 7.09 -15.76 -8.31
C THR A 53 5.89 -15.20 -7.56
N ILE A 54 5.77 -15.54 -6.27
CA ILE A 54 4.85 -14.88 -5.33
C ILE A 54 5.57 -13.67 -4.74
N ILE A 55 5.06 -12.48 -5.01
CA ILE A 55 5.71 -11.23 -4.63
C ILE A 55 5.04 -10.66 -3.38
N PHE A 56 5.83 -10.53 -2.30
CA PHE A 56 5.41 -9.90 -1.04
C PHE A 56 5.87 -8.45 -1.03
N LEU A 57 4.94 -7.52 -0.83
CA LEU A 57 5.22 -6.10 -0.64
C LEU A 57 5.13 -5.74 0.83
N GLY A 58 6.25 -5.37 1.43
CA GLY A 58 6.33 -4.87 2.79
C GLY A 58 6.58 -3.36 2.81
N PHE A 59 5.80 -2.61 3.59
CA PHE A 59 6.08 -1.19 3.81
C PHE A 59 5.69 -0.75 5.24
N THR A 60 6.41 0.26 5.73
CA THR A 60 6.19 0.86 7.05
C THR A 60 5.13 1.96 6.98
N SER A 61 4.51 2.30 8.11
CA SER A 61 3.44 3.30 8.18
C SER A 61 3.84 4.65 7.59
N ASN A 62 5.07 5.10 7.81
CA ASN A 62 5.55 6.36 7.24
C ASN A 62 5.61 6.35 5.70
N LEU A 63 5.82 5.19 5.07
CA LEU A 63 5.63 5.07 3.62
C LEU A 63 4.15 5.16 3.28
N GLY A 64 3.27 4.53 4.06
CA GLY A 64 1.82 4.75 3.96
C GLY A 64 1.44 6.24 4.08
N SER A 65 2.10 7.02 4.93
CA SER A 65 1.92 8.47 5.08
C SER A 65 2.47 9.27 3.90
N ALA A 66 3.70 8.95 3.50
CA ALA A 66 4.45 9.67 2.47
C ALA A 66 4.04 9.31 1.05
N ASP A 67 3.41 8.14 0.84
CA ASP A 67 2.79 7.72 -0.41
C ASP A 67 1.55 8.59 -0.61
N SER A 68 1.80 9.85 -0.91
CA SER A 68 0.79 10.82 -1.28
C SER A 68 0.06 10.23 -2.47
N MET A 69 -1.27 10.23 -2.42
CA MET A 69 -2.03 10.43 -3.64
C MET A 69 -1.36 11.61 -4.32
N GLU A 70 -0.68 11.38 -5.44
CA GLU A 70 -0.20 12.48 -6.23
C GLU A 70 -1.49 13.18 -6.69
N ALA A 71 -1.85 14.26 -6.01
CA ALA A 71 -2.57 15.31 -6.70
C ALA A 71 -1.59 15.76 -7.78
N CYS A 72 -1.65 15.12 -8.95
CA CYS A 72 -1.28 15.81 -10.16
C CYS A 72 -2.14 17.07 -10.14
N VAL A 73 -1.56 18.17 -9.66
CA VAL A 73 -1.99 19.52 -10.03
C VAL A 73 -1.59 19.65 -11.50
N GLY A 74 -2.29 18.88 -12.35
CA GLY A 74 -2.33 19.14 -13.76
C GLY A 74 -2.98 20.49 -13.89
N THR A 75 -2.17 21.48 -14.22
CA THR A 75 -2.65 22.77 -14.71
C THR A 75 -3.26 22.52 -16.08
N LEU A 76 -4.43 21.89 -16.11
CA LEU A 76 -5.32 21.83 -17.26
C LEU A 76 -6.68 22.19 -16.69
N GLY A 77 -7.04 23.45 -16.94
CA GLY A 77 -8.30 24.03 -16.54
C GLY A 77 -9.49 23.24 -17.08
N VAL A 78 -10.66 23.69 -16.63
CA VAL A 78 -12.01 23.14 -16.76
C VAL A 78 -12.26 21.87 -15.94
N GLY A 79 -13.05 22.07 -14.88
CA GLY A 79 -13.35 21.09 -13.86
C GLY A 79 -13.92 19.81 -14.42
N HIS A 80 -13.26 18.70 -14.14
CA HIS A 80 -13.75 17.34 -14.19
C HIS A 80 -13.04 16.58 -13.05
N ALA A 81 -13.68 15.53 -12.53
CA ALA A 81 -13.31 14.75 -11.35
C ALA A 81 -11.80 14.68 -11.06
N VAL A 82 -11.42 15.05 -9.83
CA VAL A 82 -10.10 14.72 -9.26
C VAL A 82 -10.04 13.20 -9.18
N GLN A 83 -9.48 12.57 -10.21
CA GLN A 83 -9.17 11.15 -10.15
C GLN A 83 -7.89 11.06 -9.32
N ALA A 84 -8.06 10.82 -8.03
CA ALA A 84 -6.95 10.59 -7.12
C ALA A 84 -6.05 9.50 -7.72
N MET A 85 -4.80 9.84 -8.03
CA MET A 85 -3.85 8.84 -8.47
C MET A 85 -3.60 7.92 -7.27
N PRO A 86 -3.82 6.60 -7.41
CA PRO A 86 -3.59 5.67 -6.31
C PRO A 86 -2.15 5.81 -5.83
N SER A 87 -1.93 5.67 -4.51
CA SER A 87 -0.62 5.43 -3.92
C SER A 87 0.16 4.39 -4.75
N LEU A 88 1.49 4.43 -4.78
CA LEU A 88 2.28 3.45 -5.53
C LEU A 88 1.89 2.01 -5.15
N ALA A 89 1.69 1.77 -3.85
CA ALA A 89 1.16 0.50 -3.35
C ALA A 89 -0.23 0.18 -3.92
N GLY A 90 -1.14 1.16 -3.93
CA GLY A 90 -2.47 1.04 -4.52
C GLY A 90 -2.42 0.70 -6.01
N TRP A 91 -1.54 1.35 -6.78
CA TRP A 91 -1.36 1.08 -8.22
C TRP A 91 -0.85 -0.34 -8.47
N LEU A 92 0.17 -0.79 -7.72
CA LEU A 92 0.71 -2.15 -7.81
C LEU A 92 -0.36 -3.21 -7.52
N LEU A 93 -1.21 -2.97 -6.51
CA LEU A 93 -2.31 -3.86 -6.15
C LEU A 93 -3.41 -3.91 -7.21
N GLN A 94 -3.82 -2.75 -7.73
CA GLN A 94 -4.83 -2.66 -8.79
C GLN A 94 -4.41 -3.43 -10.06
N HIS A 95 -3.12 -3.40 -10.40
CA HIS A 95 -2.56 -4.08 -11.56
C HIS A 95 -2.07 -5.51 -11.25
N ARG A 96 -2.34 -6.03 -10.05
CA ARG A 96 -1.96 -7.39 -9.61
C ARG A 96 -0.46 -7.68 -9.76
N MET A 97 0.38 -6.67 -9.52
CA MET A 97 1.84 -6.80 -9.58
C MET A 97 2.43 -7.43 -8.31
N VAL A 98 1.64 -7.53 -7.24
CA VAL A 98 2.02 -8.13 -5.96
C VAL A 98 0.94 -9.13 -5.51
N ASP A 99 1.35 -10.12 -4.73
CA ASP A 99 0.48 -11.23 -4.28
C ASP A 99 0.05 -11.09 -2.83
N ALA A 100 0.91 -10.49 -1.99
CA ALA A 100 0.66 -10.30 -0.57
C ALA A 100 1.24 -8.96 -0.10
N VAL A 101 0.55 -8.32 0.85
CA VAL A 101 0.99 -7.08 1.47
C VAL A 101 1.18 -7.30 2.97
N VAL A 102 2.26 -6.75 3.49
CA VAL A 102 2.52 -6.67 4.93
C VAL A 102 2.77 -5.21 5.28
N ALA A 103 1.88 -4.64 6.09
CA ALA A 103 1.97 -3.27 6.55
C ALA A 103 1.68 -3.19 8.05
N THR A 104 2.15 -2.13 8.70
CA THR A 104 1.76 -1.79 10.07
C THR A 104 0.39 -1.10 10.08
N ALA A 105 -0.24 -0.99 11.26
CA ALA A 105 -1.56 -0.36 11.41
C ALA A 105 -1.63 1.03 10.76
N GLY A 106 -0.64 1.89 11.00
CA GLY A 106 -0.54 3.21 10.38
C GLY A 106 -0.57 3.19 8.85
N GLY A 107 0.03 2.17 8.23
CA GLY A 107 0.01 2.02 6.77
C GLY A 107 -1.36 1.66 6.19
N VAL A 108 -2.25 1.10 7.02
CA VAL A 108 -3.64 0.78 6.64
C VAL A 108 -4.57 1.95 6.97
N GLU A 109 -4.53 2.46 8.21
CA GLU A 109 -5.45 3.51 8.65
C GLU A 109 -5.22 4.83 7.90
N GLU A 110 -3.97 5.18 7.57
CA GLU A 110 -3.69 6.43 6.86
C GLU A 110 -4.10 6.39 5.39
N ASP A 111 -4.04 5.22 4.73
CA ASP A 111 -4.56 5.03 3.38
C ASP A 111 -6.09 5.24 3.34
N LEU A 112 -6.80 4.74 4.36
CA LEU A 112 -8.23 4.98 4.53
C LEU A 112 -8.53 6.44 4.86
N ILE A 113 -7.78 7.06 5.77
CA ILE A 113 -7.95 8.47 6.16
C ILE A 113 -7.75 9.40 4.95
N LYS A 114 -6.81 9.09 4.05
CA LYS A 114 -6.57 9.87 2.82
C LYS A 114 -7.76 9.87 1.86
N CYS A 115 -8.61 8.85 1.91
CA CYS A 115 -9.87 8.84 1.16
C CYS A 115 -10.93 9.79 1.77
N LEU A 116 -10.76 10.21 3.03
CA LEU A 116 -11.71 11.06 3.76
C LEU A 116 -11.26 12.53 3.81
N ALA A 117 -9.97 12.78 3.98
CA ALA A 117 -9.41 14.12 4.13
C ALA A 117 -7.93 14.20 3.73
N HIS A 118 -7.48 15.42 3.40
CA HIS A 118 -6.11 15.66 2.94
C HIS A 118 -5.08 15.64 4.06
N THR A 119 -3.87 15.20 3.70
CA THR A 119 -2.63 15.36 4.48
C THR A 119 -1.75 16.40 3.78
N TYR A 120 -1.06 17.24 4.53
CA TYR A 120 -0.33 18.40 4.01
C TYR A 120 1.17 18.28 4.21
N VAL A 121 1.94 18.90 3.32
CA VAL A 121 3.39 19.08 3.51
C VAL A 121 3.62 20.21 4.53
N GLY A 122 4.55 19.98 5.45
CA GLY A 122 5.04 20.90 6.46
C GLY A 122 6.57 20.83 6.56
N ASP A 123 7.11 20.97 7.78
CA ASP A 123 8.55 20.98 8.04
C ASP A 123 8.91 20.13 9.27
N PHE A 124 10.08 19.48 9.23
CA PHE A 124 10.61 18.69 10.35
C PHE A 124 10.80 19.52 11.64
N HIS A 125 11.08 20.81 11.52
CA HIS A 125 11.41 21.73 12.62
C HIS A 125 10.19 22.40 13.25
N LEU A 126 8.97 22.12 12.78
CA LEU A 126 7.75 22.66 13.39
C LEU A 126 7.65 22.22 14.86
N LYS A 127 7.45 23.20 15.75
CA LYS A 127 7.42 22.97 17.20
C LYS A 127 6.18 22.18 17.61
N GLY A 128 6.39 21.04 18.26
CA GLY A 128 5.30 20.15 18.69
C GLY A 128 4.27 20.82 19.60
N ALA A 129 4.69 21.77 20.46
CA ALA A 129 3.78 22.50 21.34
C ALA A 129 2.77 23.36 20.57
N GLU A 130 3.21 24.06 19.53
CA GLU A 130 2.35 24.90 18.68
C GLU A 130 1.41 24.03 17.83
N LEU A 131 1.93 22.96 17.24
CA LEU A 131 1.13 21.98 16.49
C LEU A 131 0.04 21.36 17.35
N ARG A 132 0.37 20.96 18.59
CA ARG A 132 -0.59 20.38 19.52
C ARG A 132 -1.70 21.37 19.87
N ALA A 133 -1.36 22.64 20.10
CA ALA A 133 -2.35 23.69 20.38
C ALA A 133 -3.31 23.94 19.20
N GLN A 134 -2.84 23.69 17.97
CA GLN A 134 -3.63 23.81 16.74
C GLN A 134 -4.34 22.51 16.34
N GLY A 135 -4.14 21.41 17.07
CA GLY A 135 -4.69 20.10 16.72
C GLY A 135 -4.09 19.50 15.45
N LEU A 136 -2.81 19.73 15.18
CA LEU A 136 -2.09 19.19 14.03
C LEU A 136 -1.13 18.08 14.50
N ASN A 137 -1.20 16.91 13.86
CA ASN A 137 -0.27 15.80 14.09
C ASN A 137 0.84 15.83 13.05
N ARG A 138 2.09 15.65 13.46
CA ARG A 138 3.25 15.68 12.54
C ARG A 138 3.81 14.28 12.30
N ILE A 139 3.99 13.94 11.02
CA ILE A 139 4.65 12.71 10.55
C ILE A 139 5.84 13.12 9.69
N GLY A 140 7.04 13.18 10.27
CA GLY A 140 8.21 13.73 9.58
C GLY A 140 8.00 15.21 9.21
N ASN A 141 7.93 15.51 7.91
CA ASN A 141 7.56 16.80 7.34
C ASN A 141 6.13 16.83 6.79
N MET A 142 5.24 15.93 7.21
CA MET A 142 3.83 15.95 6.86
C MET A 142 2.98 16.34 8.07
N LEU A 143 1.81 16.94 7.82
CA LEU A 143 0.85 17.36 8.82
C LEU A 143 -0.53 16.74 8.54
N VAL A 144 -1.09 16.11 9.57
CA VAL A 144 -2.42 15.51 9.57
C VAL A 144 -3.30 16.23 10.60
N PRO A 145 -4.32 17.00 10.18
CA PRO A 145 -5.25 17.62 11.12
C PRO A 145 -6.00 16.59 11.96
N ASN A 146 -6.23 16.88 13.24
CA ASN A 146 -7.03 16.02 14.14
C ASN A 146 -8.42 15.70 13.58
N SER A 147 -9.02 16.64 12.84
CA SER A 147 -10.31 16.44 12.17
C SER A 147 -10.33 15.23 11.24
N ASN A 148 -9.19 14.85 10.66
CA ASN A 148 -9.08 13.66 9.82
C ASN A 148 -9.33 12.38 10.62
N TYR A 149 -8.84 12.32 11.86
CA TYR A 149 -9.08 11.19 12.76
C TYR A 149 -10.52 11.17 13.27
N CYS A 150 -11.13 12.33 13.53
CA CYS A 150 -12.56 12.40 13.85
C CYS A 150 -13.43 11.89 12.69
N ALA A 151 -13.14 12.32 11.46
CA ALA A 151 -13.84 11.82 10.27
C ALA A 151 -13.66 10.30 10.08
N PHE A 152 -12.47 9.78 10.40
CA PHE A 152 -12.21 8.35 10.37
C PHE A 152 -12.97 7.58 11.44
N GLU A 153 -13.07 8.11 12.66
CA GLU A 153 -13.90 7.54 13.72
C GLU A 153 -15.37 7.48 13.31
N ASP A 154 -15.93 8.60 12.83
CA ASP A 154 -17.32 8.67 12.35
C ASP A 154 -17.60 7.65 11.23
N TRP A 155 -16.61 7.38 10.37
CA TRP A 155 -16.70 6.42 9.29
C TRP A 155 -16.52 4.97 9.76
N MET A 156 -15.58 4.70 10.67
CA MET A 156 -15.18 3.36 11.10
C MET A 156 -16.17 2.78 12.13
N MET A 157 -16.71 3.60 13.04
CA MET A 157 -17.57 3.13 14.14
C MET A 157 -18.80 2.33 13.68
N PRO A 158 -19.57 2.75 12.65
CA PRO A 158 -20.66 1.93 12.13
C PRO A 158 -20.19 0.58 11.57
N ILE A 159 -19.02 0.53 10.93
CA ILE A 159 -18.46 -0.70 10.37
C ILE A 159 -18.09 -1.67 11.50
N LEU A 160 -17.45 -1.15 12.57
CA LEU A 160 -17.10 -1.96 13.74
C LEU A 160 -18.33 -2.54 14.44
N ASN A 161 -19.44 -1.79 14.50
CA ASN A 161 -20.70 -2.30 15.04
C ASN A 161 -21.22 -3.48 14.19
N THR A 162 -21.24 -3.35 12.86
CA THR A 162 -21.62 -4.48 11.98
C THR A 162 -20.69 -5.67 12.13
N MET A 163 -19.38 -5.45 12.26
CA MET A 163 -18.41 -6.52 12.48
C MET A 163 -18.64 -7.24 13.81
N LEU A 164 -19.04 -6.51 14.86
CA LEU A 164 -19.40 -7.10 16.14
C LEU A 164 -20.66 -7.97 16.00
N ASP A 165 -21.70 -7.48 15.33
CA ASP A 165 -22.91 -8.27 15.05
C ASP A 165 -22.59 -9.56 14.29
N GLU A 166 -21.74 -9.48 13.25
CA GLU A 166 -21.27 -10.65 12.50
C GLU A 166 -20.46 -11.64 13.36
N GLN A 167 -19.70 -11.13 14.34
CA GLN A 167 -18.97 -11.97 15.28
C GLN A 167 -19.91 -12.70 16.23
N GLU A 168 -20.87 -12.00 16.83
CA GLU A 168 -21.78 -12.55 17.84
C GLU A 168 -22.86 -13.46 17.24
N GLN A 169 -23.42 -13.08 16.09
CA GLN A 169 -24.56 -13.78 15.50
C GLN A 169 -24.14 -14.91 14.55
N GLN A 170 -23.01 -14.75 13.85
CA GLN A 170 -22.56 -15.69 12.82
C GLN A 170 -21.30 -16.46 13.23
N GLY A 171 -20.70 -16.13 14.39
CA GLY A 171 -19.46 -16.75 14.86
C GLY A 171 -18.24 -16.34 14.04
N THR A 172 -18.28 -15.16 13.39
CA THR A 172 -17.17 -14.69 12.56
C THR A 172 -15.91 -14.44 13.41
N ASN A 173 -14.83 -15.15 13.12
CA ASN A 173 -13.53 -14.90 13.76
C ASN A 173 -12.73 -13.86 12.95
N TRP A 174 -12.67 -12.63 13.45
CA TRP A 174 -11.93 -11.53 12.85
C TRP A 174 -10.42 -11.67 13.02
N THR A 175 -9.69 -11.37 11.96
CA THR A 175 -8.21 -11.37 11.95
C THR A 175 -7.70 -10.05 11.36
N PRO A 176 -6.44 -9.68 11.64
CA PRO A 176 -5.82 -8.49 11.04
C PRO A 176 -5.83 -8.45 9.51
N SER A 177 -6.02 -9.59 8.83
CA SER A 177 -6.18 -9.65 7.37
C SER A 177 -7.63 -9.51 6.90
N LYS A 178 -8.62 -9.96 7.70
CA LYS A 178 -10.05 -9.86 7.36
C LYS A 178 -10.59 -8.44 7.56
N VAL A 179 -10.16 -7.75 8.62
CA VAL A 179 -10.59 -6.38 8.94
C VAL A 179 -10.33 -5.39 7.78
N PRO A 180 -9.09 -5.25 7.25
CA PRO A 180 -8.82 -4.38 6.10
C PRO A 180 -9.54 -4.84 4.84
N ALA A 181 -9.67 -6.15 4.61
CA ALA A 181 -10.39 -6.67 3.45
C ALA A 181 -11.88 -6.30 3.47
N THR A 182 -12.50 -6.20 4.65
CA THR A 182 -13.90 -5.75 4.81
C THR A 182 -14.02 -4.24 4.70
N THR A 183 -13.22 -3.48 5.45
CA THR A 183 -13.27 -2.01 5.46
C THR A 183 -12.95 -1.39 4.09
N CYS A 184 -11.97 -1.93 3.35
CA CYS A 184 -11.65 -1.46 1.99
C CYS A 184 -12.80 -1.70 0.98
N LYS A 185 -13.63 -2.74 1.17
CA LYS A 185 -14.82 -2.94 0.32
C LYS A 185 -15.84 -1.84 0.56
N VAL A 186 -16.05 -1.46 1.82
CA VAL A 186 -16.97 -0.37 2.20
C VAL A 186 -16.47 0.98 1.68
N ALA A 187 -15.17 1.24 1.78
CA ALA A 187 -14.56 2.47 1.27
C ALA A 187 -14.78 2.65 -0.25
N ARG A 188 -14.62 1.58 -1.04
CA ARG A 188 -14.84 1.59 -2.49
C ARG A 188 -16.28 1.87 -2.91
N CYS A 189 -17.27 1.65 -2.04
CA CYS A 189 -18.67 1.95 -2.36
C CYS A 189 -19.01 3.44 -2.27
N ARG A 190 -18.08 4.30 -1.81
CA ARG A 190 -18.27 5.76 -1.69
C ARG A 190 -17.41 6.59 -2.66
N ALA A 191 -16.43 5.99 -3.33
CA ALA A 191 -15.57 6.64 -4.32
C ALA A 191 -16.12 6.44 -5.74
#